data_AF-M9VW83-F1
#
_entry.id   AF-M9VW83-F1
#
_cell.length_a   1.000
_cell.length_b   1.000
_cell.length_c   1.000
_cell.angle_alpha   90.00
_cell.angle_beta   90.00
_cell.angle_gamma   90.00
#
_symmetry.space_group_name_H-M   'P 1'
#
loop_
_entity.id
_entity.type
_entity.pdbx_description
1 polymer ?
#
loop_
_entity_poly.entity_id
_entity_poly.type
_entity_poly.pdbx_seq_one_letter_code
_entity_poly.pdbx_strand_id
1 'polypeptide(L)' 'KIFLVNFLLITISILISVAFYTILERKILGYIQIRKGPNKVGFLGILQPFSDALK' A
#
# COMPACT_ATOMS: atom_id res chain seq x y z
N LYS A 1 16.49 24.83 -6.36
CA LYS A 1 16.94 23.42 -6.48
C LYS A 1 16.45 22.54 -5.33
N ILE A 2 16.72 22.89 -4.05
CA ILE A 2 16.23 22.14 -2.87
C ILE A 2 14.70 21.94 -2.87
N PHE A 3 13.94 22.97 -3.30
CA PHE A 3 12.47 22.91 -3.34
C PHE A 3 11.94 21.79 -4.24
N LEU A 4 12.56 21.57 -5.41
CA LEU A 4 12.16 20.51 -6.33
C LEU A 4 12.42 19.13 -5.73
N VAL A 5 13.56 18.96 -5.06
CA VAL A 5 13.93 17.70 -4.39
C VAL A 5 12.96 17.41 -3.24
N ASN A 6 12.64 18.40 -2.42
CA ASN A 6 11.68 18.26 -1.33
C ASN A 6 10.28 17.94 -1.85
N PHE A 7 9.83 18.61 -2.92
CA PHE A 7 8.54 18.33 -3.55
C PHE A 7 8.47 16.88 -4.03
N LEU A 8 9.49 16.40 -4.75
CA LEU A 8 9.57 15.02 -5.22
C LEU A 8 9.56 14.01 -4.06
N LEU A 9 10.33 14.27 -2.99
CA LEU A 9 10.35 13.41 -1.80
C LEU A 9 8.98 13.33 -1.12
N ILE A 10 8.28 14.45 -0.99
CA ILE A 10 6.94 14.51 -0.40
C ILE A 10 5.95 13.71 -1.26
N THR A 11 5.96 13.88 -2.58
CA THR A 11 5.06 13.15 -3.48
C THR A 11 5.28 11.63 -3.38
N ILE A 12 6.53 11.18 -3.36
CA ILE A 12 6.87 9.75 -3.24
C ILE A 12 6.41 9.19 -1.89
N SER A 13 6.63 9.93 -0.79
CA SER A 13 6.19 9.51 0.54
C SER A 13 4.67 9.36 0.63
N ILE A 14 3.90 10.25 0.00
CA ILE A 14 2.44 10.20 -0.02
C ILE A 14 1.95 8.97 -0.81
N LEU A 15 2.53 8.70 -1.98
CA LEU A 15 2.17 7.53 -2.80
C LEU A 15 2.37 6.22 -2.04
N ILE A 16 3.50 6.10 -1.34
CA ILE A 16 3.80 4.92 -0.52
C ILE A 16 2.82 4.78 0.64
N SER A 17 2.50 5.88 1.33
CA SER A 17 1.53 5.87 2.43
C SER A 17 0.14 5.42 1.96
N VAL A 18 -0.33 5.92 0.82
CA VAL A 18 -1.63 5.53 0.26
C VAL A 18 -1.64 4.06 -0.15
N ALA A 19 -0.57 3.57 -0.78
CA ALA A 19 -0.43 2.18 -1.17
C ALA A 19 -0.58 1.22 0.03
N PHE A 20 0.08 1.50 1.16
CA PHE A 20 -0.06 0.68 2.38
C PHE A 20 -1.42 0.84 3.06
N TYR A 21 -2.00 2.05 3.03
CA TYR A 21 -3.32 2.31 3.58
C TYR A 21 -4.40 1.43 2.93
N THR A 22 -4.33 1.22 1.61
CA THR A 22 -5.29 0.34 0.90
C THR A 22 -5.20 -1.13 1.32
N ILE A 23 -4.00 -1.66 1.62
CA ILE A 23 -3.86 -3.04 2.14
C ILE A 23 -4.53 -3.14 3.50
N LEU A 24 -4.30 -2.16 4.36
CA LEU A 24 -4.82 -2.12 5.72
C LEU A 24 -6.35 -2.14 5.70
N GLU A 25 -6.98 -1.30 4.87
CA GLU A 25 -8.43 -1.30 4.68
C GLU A 25 -8.95 -2.69 4.27
N ARG A 26 -8.32 -3.31 3.25
CA ARG A 26 -8.71 -4.66 2.78
C ARG A 26 -8.51 -5.74 3.84
N LYS A 27 -7.50 -5.60 4.71
CA LYS A 27 -7.29 -6.51 5.84
C LYS A 27 -8.36 -6.33 6.91
N ILE A 28 -8.69 -5.09 7.28
CA ILE A 28 -9.74 -4.77 8.26
C ILE A 28 -11.10 -5.29 7.77
N LEU A 29 -11.49 -4.99 6.52
CA LEU A 29 -12.73 -5.49 5.93
C LEU A 29 -12.77 -7.02 5.87
N GLY A 30 -11.63 -7.67 5.61
CA GLY A 30 -11.51 -9.11 5.69
C GLY A 30 -11.81 -9.62 7.11
N TYR A 31 -11.17 -9.03 8.13
CA TYR A 31 -11.38 -9.42 9.52
C TYR A 31 -12.82 -9.24 9.98
N ILE A 32 -13.48 -8.14 9.58
CA ILE A 32 -14.91 -7.89 9.87
C ILE A 32 -15.79 -8.96 9.23
N GLN A 33 -15.44 -9.41 8.02
CA GLN A 33 -16.19 -10.41 7.26
C GLN A 33 -15.78 -11.87 7.57
N ILE A 34 -14.97 -12.12 8.61
CA ILE A 34 -14.47 -13.46 8.99
C ILE A 34 -13.76 -14.15 7.81
N ARG A 35 -13.07 -13.37 6.97
CA ARG A 35 -12.22 -13.89 5.88
C ARG A 35 -10.83 -13.28 5.97
N LYS A 36 -9.81 -14.02 5.55
CA LYS A 36 -8.48 -13.44 5.48
C LYS A 36 -8.44 -12.44 4.32
N GLY A 37 -8.00 -11.22 4.61
CA GLY A 37 -7.64 -10.23 3.60
C GLY A 37 -6.44 -10.69 2.75
N PRO A 38 -5.90 -9.82 1.88
CA PRO A 38 -4.79 -10.18 0.99
C PRO A 38 -3.59 -10.73 1.79
N ASN A 39 -3.26 -12.01 1.56
CA ASN A 39 -2.18 -12.74 2.23
C ASN A 39 -1.28 -13.54 1.28
N LYS A 40 -1.52 -13.48 -0.04
CA LYS A 40 -0.92 -14.40 -1.03
C LYS A 40 0.31 -13.85 -1.74
N VAL A 41 0.44 -12.52 -1.86
CA VAL A 41 1.55 -11.87 -2.58
C VAL A 41 2.58 -11.30 -1.60
N GLY A 42 3.78 -11.89 -1.62
CA GLY A 42 4.87 -11.56 -0.68
C GLY A 42 4.64 -12.07 0.74
N PHE A 43 5.46 -11.61 1.69
CA PHE A 43 5.32 -11.95 3.11
C PHE A 43 4.07 -11.26 3.68
N LEU A 44 3.08 -12.03 4.13
CA LEU A 44 1.80 -11.54 4.68
C LEU A 44 1.02 -10.53 3.78
N GLY A 45 1.20 -10.56 2.45
CA GLY A 45 0.50 -9.62 1.56
C GLY A 45 1.12 -8.22 1.46
N ILE A 46 2.32 -7.98 2.01
CA ILE A 46 2.99 -6.67 1.99
C ILE A 46 3.26 -6.19 0.54
N LEU A 47 3.51 -7.12 -0.38
CA LEU A 47 3.79 -6.80 -1.79
C LEU A 47 2.51 -6.65 -2.64
N GLN A 48 1.33 -6.73 -2.04
CA GLN A 48 0.05 -6.56 -2.75
C GLN A 48 -0.08 -5.26 -3.57
N PRO A 49 0.28 -4.06 -3.07
CA PRO A 49 0.07 -2.83 -3.82
C PRO A 49 1.00 -2.73 -5.03
N PHE A 50 2.18 -3.35 -4.96
CA PHE A 50 3.06 -3.48 -6.13
C PHE A 50 2.47 -4.44 -7.15
N SER A 51 1.94 -5.58 -6.70
CA SER A 51 1.27 -6.53 -7.61
C SER A 51 0.01 -5.94 -8.24
N ASP A 52 -0.74 -5.09 -7.54
CA ASP A 52 -1.92 -4.41 -8.06
C ASP A 52 -1.56 -3.26 -9.00
N ALA A 53 -0.39 -2.62 -8.83
CA ALA A 53 0.09 -1.57 -9.72
C ALA A 53 0.75 -2.09 -11.00
N LEU A 54 1.31 -3.31 -10.95
CA LEU A 54 1.95 -3.97 -12.10
C LEU A 54 0.94 -4.77 -12.96
N LYS A 55 -0.21 -5.11 -12.39
CA LYS A 55 -1.30 -5.79 -13.09
C LYS A 55 -2.10 -4.81 -13.94
#